data_AF-A0A1H2UEA5-F1
#
_entry.id   AF-A0A1H2UEA5-F1
#
_cell.length_a   1.000
_cell.length_b   1.000
_cell.length_c   1.000
_cell.angle_alpha   90.00
_cell.angle_beta   90.00
_cell.angle_gamma   90.00
#
_symmetry.space_group_name_H-M   'P 1'
#
loop_
_entity.id
_entity.type
_entity.pdbx_description
1 polymer ?
#
loop_
_entity_poly.entity_id
_entity_poly.type
_entity_poly.pdbx_seq_one_letter_code
_entity_poly.pdbx_strand_id
1 'polypeptide(L)'
;MNWGLILVPVGSGLAGAAVGLVLGRMGQRRPVARQLGYALSGVILLAAVGLMIAARANQGWDGLGYFIMAFFMALPAGLGTAVGTWVGFKLRRR
;
A
#
# COMPACT_ATOMS: atom_id res chain seq x y z
N MET A 1 12.78 18.24 13.23
CA MET A 1 12.03 17.38 12.29
C MET A 1 12.55 15.96 12.42
N ASN A 2 11.74 15.02 12.92
CA ASN A 2 12.16 13.61 13.03
C ASN A 2 12.02 12.92 11.67
N TRP A 3 13.12 12.86 10.92
CA TRP A 3 13.17 12.29 9.57
C TRP A 3 12.63 10.85 9.49
N GLY A 4 12.75 10.06 10.55
CA GLY A 4 12.21 8.69 10.63
C GLY A 4 10.69 8.60 10.45
N LEU A 5 9.93 9.60 10.92
CA LEU A 5 8.46 9.62 10.77
C LEU A 5 8.01 9.90 9.33
N ILE A 6 8.90 10.43 8.49
CA ILE A 6 8.63 10.74 7.08
C ILE A 6 9.19 9.63 6.18
N LEU A 7 10.37 9.09 6.51
CA LEU A 7 11.01 8.05 5.71
C LEU A 7 10.24 6.73 5.68
N VAL A 8 9.62 6.33 6.79
CA VAL A 8 8.83 5.10 6.86
C VAL A 8 7.60 5.12 5.93
N PRO A 9 6.71 6.13 5.96
CA PRO A 9 5.54 6.18 5.08
C PRO A 9 5.92 6.42 3.62
N VAL A 10 6.99 7.19 3.37
CA VAL A 10 7.51 7.37 2.00
C VAL A 10 8.09 6.06 1.48
N GLY A 11 8.89 5.35 2.28
CA GLY A 11 9.49 4.07 1.90
C GLY A 11 8.45 2.97 1.63
N SER A 12 7.46 2.83 2.50
CA SER A 12 6.37 1.85 2.33
C SER A 12 5.51 2.19 1.11
N GLY A 13 5.21 3.47 0.89
CA GLY A 13 4.52 3.95 -0.31
C GLY A 13 5.29 3.70 -1.61
N LEU A 14 6.60 3.96 -1.62
CA LEU A 14 7.47 3.69 -2.77
C LEU A 14 7.60 2.19 -3.06
N ALA A 15 7.74 1.37 -2.02
CA ALA A 15 7.79 -0.09 -2.16
C ALA A 15 6.48 -0.62 -2.77
N GLY A 16 5.33 -0.18 -2.24
CA GLY A 16 4.03 -0.48 -2.82
C GLY A 16 3.92 -0.02 -4.28
N ALA A 17 4.34 1.22 -4.56
CA ALA A 17 4.32 1.76 -5.92
C ALA A 17 5.20 0.99 -6.90
N ALA A 18 6.38 0.52 -6.48
CA ALA A 18 7.25 -0.31 -7.30
C ALA A 18 6.58 -1.65 -7.65
N VAL A 19 6.02 -2.35 -6.64
CA VAL A 19 5.30 -3.62 -6.83
C VAL A 19 4.10 -3.41 -7.76
N GLY A 20 3.29 -2.39 -7.49
CA GLY A 20 2.16 -2.02 -8.33
C GLY A 20 2.59 -1.73 -9.77
N LEU A 21 3.66 -0.97 -9.96
CA LEU A 21 4.17 -0.60 -11.28
C LEU A 21 4.63 -1.80 -12.09
N VAL A 22 5.30 -2.76 -11.45
CA VAL A 22 5.67 -4.04 -12.09
C VAL A 22 4.41 -4.82 -12.50
N LEU A 23 3.45 -4.98 -11.58
CA LEU A 23 2.19 -5.69 -11.85
C LEU A 23 1.34 -5.00 -12.94
N GLY A 24 1.30 -3.67 -12.96
CA GLY A 24 0.62 -2.88 -13.97
C GLY A 24 1.25 -3.02 -15.36
N ARG A 25 2.59 -3.08 -15.43
CA ARG A 25 3.32 -3.35 -16.68
C ARG A 25 3.09 -4.78 -17.18
N MET A 26 3.14 -5.78 -16.30
CA MET A 26 2.82 -7.17 -16.65
C MET A 26 1.34 -7.33 -17.05
N GLY A 27 0.47 -6.54 -16.41
CA GLY A 27 -0.97 -6.45 -16.61
C GLY A 27 -1.42 -6.19 -18.05
N GLN A 28 -0.55 -5.57 -18.84
CA GLN A 28 -0.82 -5.31 -20.26
C GLN A 28 -0.64 -6.55 -21.14
N ARG A 29 0.26 -7.47 -20.77
CA ARG A 29 0.42 -8.77 -21.45
C ARG A 29 -0.52 -9.82 -20.88
N ARG A 30 -0.87 -9.69 -19.60
CA ARG A 30 -1.76 -10.61 -18.88
C ARG A 30 -2.73 -9.80 -18.01
N PRO A 31 -4.02 -9.66 -18.38
CA PRO A 31 -4.98 -8.85 -17.63
C PRO A 31 -5.10 -9.28 -16.15
N VAL A 32 -4.85 -10.55 -15.85
CA VAL A 32 -4.78 -11.11 -14.50
C VAL A 32 -3.75 -10.39 -13.63
N ALA A 33 -2.57 -10.05 -14.16
CA ALA A 33 -1.53 -9.36 -13.37
C ALA A 33 -1.95 -7.94 -12.97
N ARG A 34 -2.79 -7.27 -13.76
CA ARG A 34 -3.38 -5.97 -13.40
C ARG A 34 -4.41 -6.12 -12.27
N GLN A 35 -5.27 -7.14 -12.38
CA GLN A 35 -6.25 -7.44 -11.34
C GLN A 35 -5.55 -7.80 -10.02
N LEU A 36 -4.44 -8.55 -10.09
CA LEU A 36 -3.61 -8.85 -8.93
C LEU A 36 -3.04 -7.60 -8.26
N GLY A 37 -2.60 -6.60 -9.03
CA GLY A 37 -2.12 -5.33 -8.45
C GLY A 37 -3.19 -4.58 -7.65
N TYR A 38 -4.42 -4.51 -8.18
CA TYR A 38 -5.54 -3.91 -7.45
C TYR A 38 -6.04 -4.79 -6.30
N ALA A 39 -6.05 -6.11 -6.46
CA ALA A 39 -6.41 -7.04 -5.41
C ALA A 39 -5.42 -6.95 -4.22
N LEU A 40 -4.12 -6.87 -4.51
CA LEU A 40 -3.08 -6.69 -3.51
C LEU A 40 -3.24 -5.36 -2.77
N SER A 41 -3.48 -4.27 -3.50
CA SER A 41 -3.80 -2.97 -2.89
C SER A 41 -5.04 -3.05 -2.00
N GLY A 42 -6.11 -3.70 -2.47
CA GLY A 42 -7.34 -3.92 -1.72
C GLY A 42 -7.11 -4.71 -0.42
N VAL A 43 -6.34 -5.80 -0.47
CA VAL A 43 -5.99 -6.61 0.71
C VAL A 43 -5.18 -5.79 1.71
N ILE A 44 -4.20 -5.01 1.25
CA ILE A 44 -3.39 -4.15 2.13
C ILE A 44 -4.26 -3.07 2.79
N LEU A 45 -5.18 -2.45 2.05
CA LEU A 45 -6.09 -1.44 2.60
C LEU A 45 -7.11 -2.05 3.57
N LEU A 46 -7.62 -3.25 3.29
CA LEU A 46 -8.46 -4.00 4.24
C LEU A 46 -7.70 -4.36 5.51
N ALA A 47 -6.43 -4.77 5.39
CA ALA A 47 -5.57 -5.00 6.55
C ALA A 47 -5.35 -3.70 7.34
N ALA A 48 -5.17 -2.55 6.67
CA ALA A 48 -5.06 -1.25 7.33
C ALA A 48 -6.34 -0.92 8.14
N VAL A 49 -7.51 -1.16 7.56
CA VAL A 49 -8.80 -0.99 8.26
C VAL A 49 -8.91 -1.95 9.44
N GLY A 50 -8.56 -3.22 9.27
CA GLY A 50 -8.53 -4.21 10.36
C GLY A 50 -7.61 -3.78 11.51
N LEU A 51 -6.43 -3.25 11.19
CA LEU A 51 -5.50 -2.68 12.17
C LEU A 51 -6.08 -1.45 12.86
N MET A 52 -6.80 -0.57 12.15
CA MET A 52 -7.48 0.57 12.77
C MET A 52 -8.61 0.14 13.72
N ILE A 53 -9.36 -0.92 13.36
CA ILE A 53 -10.38 -1.50 14.23
C ILE A 53 -9.72 -2.13 15.47
N ALA A 54 -8.63 -2.88 15.29
CA ALA A 54 -7.85 -3.45 16.39
C ALA A 54 -7.22 -2.37 17.28
N ALA A 55 -6.76 -1.27 16.69
CA ALA A 55 -6.24 -0.10 17.42
C ALA A 55 -7.33 0.54 18.30
N ARG A 56 -8.57 0.59 17.81
CA ARG A 56 -9.71 1.10 18.58
C ARG A 56 -10.14 0.14 19.69
N ALA A 57 -10.02 -1.17 19.47
CA ALA A 57 -10.42 -2.19 20.43
C ALA A 57 -9.43 -2.37 21.58
N ASN A 58 -8.13 -2.09 21.36
CA ASN A 58 -7.08 -2.25 22.35
C ASN A 58 -6.64 -0.89 22.92
N GLN A 59 -6.52 -0.80 24.24
CA GLN A 59 -6.01 0.40 24.93
C GLN A 59 -4.53 0.25 25.29
N GLY A 60 -3.80 1.36 25.34
CA GLY A 60 -2.37 1.36 25.68
C GLY A 60 -1.45 1.16 24.47
N TRP A 61 -0.26 0.59 24.71
CA TRP A 61 0.81 0.48 23.70
C TRP A 61 0.45 -0.39 22.50
N ASP A 62 -0.39 -1.41 22.69
CA ASP A 62 -0.83 -2.29 21.60
C ASP A 62 -1.71 -1.53 20.60
N GLY A 63 -2.67 -0.74 21.10
CA GLY A 63 -3.52 0.11 20.26
C GLY A 63 -2.71 1.12 19.44
N LEU A 64 -1.72 1.74 20.08
CA LEU A 64 -0.78 2.66 19.41
C LEU A 64 0.05 1.93 18.34
N GLY A 65 0.53 0.72 18.63
CA GLY A 65 1.28 -0.12 17.68
C GLY A 65 0.47 -0.45 16.42
N TYR A 66 -0.78 -0.89 16.59
CA TYR A 66 -1.68 -1.16 15.46
C TYR A 66 -1.96 0.10 14.63
N PHE A 67 -2.18 1.24 15.29
CA PHE A 67 -2.38 2.52 14.60
C PHE A 67 -1.16 2.93 13.79
N ILE A 68 0.04 2.83 14.37
CA ILE A 68 1.29 3.15 13.69
C ILE A 68 1.49 2.26 12.46
N MET A 69 1.28 0.94 12.60
CA MET A 69 1.39 -0.01 11.47
C MET A 69 0.37 0.30 10.36
N ALA A 70 -0.87 0.63 10.72
CA ALA A 70 -1.90 1.00 9.76
C ALA A 70 -1.52 2.27 8.99
N PHE A 71 -1.09 3.32 9.71
CA PHE A 71 -0.92 4.66 9.13
C PHE A 71 0.42 4.87 8.42
N PHE A 72 1.50 4.27 8.93
CA PHE A 72 2.84 4.47 8.38
C PHE A 72 3.30 3.36 7.43
N MET A 73 2.64 2.18 7.45
CA MET A 73 2.99 1.08 6.56
C MET A 73 1.86 0.70 5.62
N ALA A 74 0.73 0.24 6.16
CA ALA A 74 -0.32 -0.37 5.34
C ALA A 74 -1.00 0.66 4.42
N LEU A 75 -1.40 1.82 4.93
CA LEU A 75 -2.04 2.87 4.11
C LEU A 75 -1.13 3.36 2.96
N PRO A 76 0.11 3.83 3.22
CA PRO A 76 0.98 4.29 2.15
C PRO A 76 1.31 3.17 1.15
N ALA A 77 1.60 1.94 1.61
CA ALA A 77 1.88 0.81 0.72
C ALA A 77 0.66 0.44 -0.16
N GLY A 78 -0.54 0.44 0.41
CA GLY A 78 -1.78 0.14 -0.30
C GLY A 78 -2.07 1.19 -1.39
N LEU A 79 -1.94 2.47 -1.05
CA LEU A 79 -2.11 3.59 -1.99
C LEU A 79 -1.01 3.60 -3.06
N GLY A 80 0.24 3.41 -2.64
CA GLY A 80 1.39 3.29 -3.54
C GLY A 80 1.16 2.19 -4.57
N THR A 81 0.73 1.00 -4.13
CA THR A 81 0.43 -0.12 -5.03
C THR A 81 -0.67 0.20 -6.04
N ALA A 82 -1.75 0.87 -5.63
CA ALA A 82 -2.82 1.28 -6.55
C ALA A 82 -2.30 2.26 -7.61
N VAL A 83 -1.58 3.30 -7.18
CA VAL A 83 -0.99 4.31 -8.06
C VAL A 83 0.03 3.68 -8.99
N GLY A 84 0.94 2.87 -8.46
CA GLY A 84 1.94 2.12 -9.23
C GLY A 84 1.28 1.25 -10.30
N THR A 85 0.26 0.47 -9.94
CA THR A 85 -0.49 -0.38 -10.89
C THR A 85 -1.11 0.42 -12.01
N TRP A 86 -1.70 1.57 -11.68
CA TRP A 86 -2.29 2.47 -12.67
C TRP A 86 -1.24 3.11 -13.60
N VAL A 87 -0.14 3.61 -13.03
CA VAL A 87 0.97 4.24 -13.76
C VAL A 87 1.67 3.23 -14.68
N GLY A 88 1.99 2.03 -14.17
CA GLY A 88 2.60 0.95 -14.93
C GLY A 88 1.74 0.52 -16.12
N PHE A 89 0.42 0.57 -15.97
CA PHE A 89 -0.53 0.31 -17.05
C PHE A 89 -0.62 1.45 -18.07
N LYS A 90 -0.47 2.72 -17.67
CA LYS A 90 -0.53 3.86 -18.60
C LYS A 90 0.77 4.08 -19.39
N LEU A 91 1.93 3.81 -18.79
CA LEU A 91 3.25 4.14 -19.37
C LEU A 91 3.60 3.46 -20.70
N ARG A 92 2.98 2.33 -21.05
CA ARG A 92 3.25 1.61 -22.31
C ARG A 92 2.15 1.81 -23.37
N ARG A 93 1.14 2.63 -23.07
CA ARG A 93 0.10 3.04 -24.03
C ARG A 93 0.52 4.30 -24.82
N ARG A 94 1.68 4.86 -24.51
CA ARG A 94 2.42 5.83 -25.34
C ARG A 94 3.60 5.10 -25.96
#